data_AF-A0A1E1WJD2-F1
#
_entry.id   AF-A0A1E1WJD2-F1
#
_cell.length_a   1.000
_cell.length_b   1.000
_cell.length_c   1.000
_cell.angle_alpha   90.00
_cell.angle_beta   90.00
_cell.angle_gamma   90.00
#
_symmetry.space_group_name_H-M   'P 1'
#
loop_
_entity.id
_entity.type
_entity.pdbx_description
1 polymer ?
#
loop_
_entity_poly.entity_id
_entity_poly.type
_entity_poly.pdbx_seq_one_letter_code
_entity_poly.pdbx_strand_id
1 'polypeptide(L)'
;PPVFTKRDDIIERPDPIVLAFDIETTKLPLKFPDSQTDQIMMISYMIDGQGYLITNREIISVDVEDFEYTPKPEFEGQFIVFNEVNELALIQKFFDHIMDVKPHIFVTYNGDFFDWPFVEARAA
;
A
#
# COMPACT_ATOMS: atom_id res chain seq x y z
N PRO A 1 -33.69 10.75 4.07
CA PRO A 1 -32.66 9.72 3.78
C PRO A 1 -32.56 9.45 2.28
N PRO A 2 -31.36 9.17 1.74
CA PRO A 2 -31.22 8.73 0.36
C PRO A 2 -31.97 7.40 0.14
N VAL A 3 -32.64 7.28 -1.01
CA VAL A 3 -33.36 6.07 -1.42
C VAL A 3 -32.56 5.43 -2.55
N PHE A 4 -32.08 4.22 -2.33
CA PHE A 4 -31.31 3.46 -3.32
C PHE A 4 -32.24 2.49 -4.05
N THR A 5 -32.30 2.60 -5.38
CA THR A 5 -33.06 1.70 -6.25
C THR A 5 -32.12 1.00 -7.21
N LYS A 6 -32.31 -0.32 -7.40
CA LYS A 6 -31.57 -1.09 -8.39
C LYS A 6 -31.95 -0.62 -9.79
N ARG A 7 -30.94 -0.39 -10.64
CA ARG A 7 -31.10 -0.05 -12.06
C ARG A 7 -30.87 -1.30 -12.90
N ASP A 8 -31.93 -2.02 -13.24
CA ASP A 8 -31.87 -3.27 -14.02
C ASP A 8 -31.41 -3.05 -15.48
N ASP A 9 -31.43 -1.80 -15.95
CA ASP A 9 -30.92 -1.38 -17.25
C ASP A 9 -29.39 -1.24 -17.31
N ILE A 10 -28.73 -1.14 -16.16
CA ILE A 10 -27.26 -1.09 -16.06
C ILE A 10 -26.75 -2.52 -15.90
N ILE A 11 -26.25 -3.08 -17.01
CA ILE A 11 -25.76 -4.47 -17.08
C ILE A 11 -24.29 -4.56 -16.67
N GLU A 12 -23.48 -3.59 -17.13
CA GLU A 12 -22.05 -3.56 -16.85
C GLU A 12 -21.76 -3.02 -15.44
N ARG A 13 -20.72 -3.57 -14.82
CA ARG A 13 -20.25 -3.06 -13.53
C ARG A 13 -19.41 -1.80 -13.79
N PRO A 14 -19.45 -0.81 -12.88
CA PRO A 14 -18.47 0.27 -12.93
C PRO A 14 -17.07 -0.31 -12.70
N ASP A 15 -16.05 0.36 -13.22
CA ASP A 15 -14.65 0.08 -12.95
C ASP A 15 -14.21 0.87 -11.71
N PRO A 16 -14.12 0.24 -10.52
CA PRO A 16 -13.61 0.92 -9.34
C PRO A 16 -12.09 1.04 -9.43
N ILE A 17 -11.56 2.13 -8.91
CA ILE A 17 -10.14 2.22 -8.59
C ILE A 17 -9.84 1.28 -7.42
N VAL A 18 -8.99 0.28 -7.65
CA VAL A 18 -8.58 -0.72 -6.67
C VAL A 18 -7.14 -0.45 -6.25
N LEU A 19 -6.93 -0.27 -4.95
CA LEU A 19 -5.60 -0.17 -4.35
C LEU A 19 -5.34 -1.43 -3.52
N ALA A 20 -4.38 -2.25 -3.95
CA ALA A 20 -3.88 -3.37 -3.17
C ALA A 20 -2.54 -2.99 -2.53
N PHE A 21 -2.37 -3.15 -1.22
CA PHE A 21 -1.10 -2.85 -0.55
C PHE A 21 -0.70 -3.93 0.46
N ASP A 22 0.59 -3.93 0.76
CA ASP A 22 1.27 -4.80 1.72
C ASP A 22 2.46 -4.05 2.32
N ILE A 23 2.67 -4.19 3.63
CA ILE A 23 3.76 -3.52 4.34
C ILE A 23 4.87 -4.49 4.74
N GLU A 24 6.10 -3.97 4.78
CA GLU A 24 7.22 -4.67 5.38
C GLU A 24 7.74 -3.88 6.57
N THR A 25 7.99 -4.57 7.67
CA THR A 25 8.40 -3.96 8.94
C THR A 25 9.73 -4.53 9.42
N THR A 26 10.43 -3.77 10.25
CA THR A 26 11.48 -4.36 11.08
C THR A 26 10.86 -5.38 12.04
N LYS A 27 11.72 -6.25 12.57
CA LYS A 27 11.37 -7.12 13.69
C LYS A 27 12.62 -7.54 14.44
N LEU A 28 12.46 -7.80 15.73
CA LEU A 28 13.51 -8.42 16.52
C LEU A 28 13.78 -9.88 16.06
N PRO A 29 15.02 -10.37 16.18
CA PRO A 29 15.35 -11.77 15.89
C PRO A 29 14.45 -12.74 16.68
N LEU A 30 13.90 -13.73 15.99
CA LEU A 30 13.03 -14.78 16.56
C LEU A 30 11.74 -14.28 17.25
N LYS A 31 11.31 -13.05 17.00
CA LYS A 31 10.03 -12.49 17.47
C LYS A 31 9.13 -12.09 16.31
N PHE A 32 7.84 -11.92 16.61
CA PHE A 32 6.91 -11.23 15.74
C PHE A 32 7.17 -9.70 15.79
N PRO A 33 6.81 -8.97 14.72
CA PRO A 33 6.85 -7.50 14.75
C PRO A 33 5.94 -6.91 15.84
N ASP A 34 6.38 -5.82 16.46
CA ASP A 34 5.62 -5.06 17.46
C ASP A 34 5.58 -3.58 17.08
N SER A 35 4.40 -3.05 16.74
CA SER A 35 4.23 -1.68 16.25
C SER A 35 4.61 -0.59 17.25
N GLN A 36 4.77 -0.91 18.53
CA GLN A 36 5.28 0.03 19.54
C GLN A 36 6.79 0.26 19.43
N THR A 37 7.54 -0.70 18.87
CA THR A 37 9.01 -0.66 18.84
C THR A 37 9.61 -0.79 17.45
N ASP A 38 8.97 -1.56 16.59
CA ASP A 38 9.38 -1.77 15.21
C ASP A 38 8.83 -0.69 14.29
N GLN A 39 9.48 -0.52 13.14
CA GLN A 39 9.16 0.50 12.14
C GLN A 39 8.77 -0.12 10.81
N ILE A 40 7.96 0.59 10.03
CA ILE A 40 7.68 0.28 8.64
C ILE A 40 8.93 0.64 7.81
N MET A 41 9.46 -0.35 7.10
CA MET A 41 10.61 -0.16 6.23
C MET A 41 10.20 0.05 4.77
N MET A 42 9.10 -0.55 4.33
CA MET A 42 8.58 -0.40 2.97
C MET A 42 7.04 -0.52 2.96
N ILE A 43 6.39 0.17 2.02
CA ILE A 43 5.00 -0.06 1.66
C ILE A 43 4.96 -0.28 0.15
N SER A 44 4.54 -1.46 -0.27
CA SER A 44 4.30 -1.77 -1.68
C SER A 44 2.82 -1.71 -1.96
N TYR A 45 2.43 -1.15 -3.10
CA TYR A 45 1.03 -1.10 -3.49
C TYR A 45 0.86 -1.04 -5.00
N MET A 46 -0.28 -1.53 -5.47
CA MET A 46 -0.70 -1.46 -6.86
C MET A 46 -2.02 -0.71 -6.97
N ILE A 47 -2.12 0.18 -7.94
CA ILE A 47 -3.34 0.92 -8.28
C ILE A 47 -3.66 0.60 -9.74
N ASP A 48 -4.75 -0.12 -9.97
CA ASP A 48 -5.24 -0.52 -11.30
C ASP A 48 -4.14 -1.04 -12.25
N GLY A 49 -3.19 -1.81 -11.71
CA GLY A 49 -2.09 -2.43 -12.47
C GLY A 49 -0.76 -1.67 -12.43
N GLN A 50 -0.73 -0.39 -12.04
CA GLN A 50 0.53 0.33 -11.82
C GLN A 50 1.06 0.05 -10.42
N GLY A 51 2.31 -0.43 -10.33
CA GLY A 51 3.00 -0.68 -9.07
C GLY A 51 3.70 0.56 -8.53
N TYR A 52 3.76 0.65 -7.21
CA TYR A 52 4.48 1.66 -6.44
C TYR A 52 5.17 1.02 -5.25
N LEU A 53 6.31 1.56 -4.88
CA LEU A 53 7.05 1.18 -3.67
C LEU A 53 7.52 2.43 -2.95
N ILE A 54 7.15 2.60 -1.69
CA ILE A 54 7.72 3.63 -0.83
C ILE A 54 8.72 2.97 0.12
N THR A 55 9.91 3.53 0.24
CA THR A 55 10.98 3.01 1.11
C THR A 55 11.35 4.00 2.20
N ASN A 56 11.68 3.50 3.39
CA ASN A 56 12.20 4.29 4.51
C ASN A 56 13.74 4.24 4.51
N ARG A 57 14.40 5.36 4.21
CA ARG A 57 15.87 5.48 4.11
C ARG A 57 16.60 5.51 5.46
N GLU A 58 15.89 5.52 6.60
CA GLU A 58 16.50 5.25 7.91
C GLU A 58 16.89 3.77 8.07
N ILE A 59 16.23 2.88 7.33
CA ILE A 59 16.40 1.42 7.43
C ILE A 59 17.02 0.85 6.16
N ILE A 60 16.45 1.18 5.00
CA ILE A 60 17.03 0.84 3.72
C ILE A 60 18.31 1.65 3.56
N SER A 61 19.41 1.06 3.08
CA SER A 61 20.72 1.72 3.06
C SER A 61 21.05 2.44 1.75
N VAL A 62 20.43 2.04 0.64
CA VAL A 62 20.61 2.64 -0.69
C VAL A 62 19.26 2.96 -1.33
N ASP A 63 19.21 4.02 -2.14
CA ASP A 63 18.03 4.34 -2.94
C ASP A 63 17.72 3.17 -3.88
N VAL A 64 16.46 2.80 -3.96
CA VAL A 64 15.98 1.78 -4.89
C VAL A 64 15.52 2.49 -6.17
N GLU A 65 16.00 2.03 -7.32
CA GLU A 65 15.59 2.52 -8.63
C GLU A 65 14.25 1.90 -9.05
N ASP A 66 13.53 2.57 -9.96
CA ASP A 66 12.34 2.01 -10.62
C ASP A 66 12.69 0.68 -11.29
N PHE A 67 11.77 -0.30 -11.19
CA PHE A 67 12.02 -1.66 -11.66
C PHE A 67 10.76 -2.36 -12.15
N GLU A 68 10.96 -3.52 -12.78
CA GLU A 68 9.87 -4.39 -13.24
C GLU A 68 9.90 -5.74 -12.53
N TYR A 69 8.74 -6.18 -12.07
CA TYR A 69 8.47 -7.53 -11.61
C TYR A 69 7.20 -8.07 -12.27
N THR A 70 7.38 -8.73 -13.42
CA THR A 70 6.29 -9.35 -14.20
C THR A 70 6.43 -10.88 -14.13
N PRO A 71 5.86 -11.55 -13.12
CA PRO A 71 6.02 -13.00 -12.94
C PRO A 71 5.34 -13.82 -14.04
N LYS A 72 4.33 -13.25 -14.71
CA LYS A 72 3.69 -13.79 -15.91
C LYS A 72 3.21 -12.65 -16.82
N PRO A 73 3.03 -12.88 -18.14
CA PRO A 73 2.55 -11.86 -19.05
C PRO A 73 1.22 -11.22 -18.64
N GLU A 74 0.31 -11.98 -18.03
CA GLU A 74 -0.96 -11.47 -17.52
C GLU A 74 -0.88 -10.68 -16.20
N PHE A 75 0.31 -10.64 -15.57
CA PHE A 75 0.57 -9.97 -14.29
C PHE A 75 1.74 -8.98 -14.45
N GLU A 76 1.54 -7.96 -15.28
CA GLU A 76 2.49 -6.85 -15.43
C GLU A 76 2.68 -6.11 -14.11
N GLY A 77 3.94 -5.80 -13.78
CA GLY A 77 4.29 -5.13 -12.53
C GLY A 77 5.43 -4.15 -12.72
N GLN A 78 5.15 -3.00 -13.33
CA GLN A 78 6.07 -1.87 -13.38
C GLN A 78 5.98 -1.08 -12.07
N PHE A 79 7.10 -0.82 -11.39
CA PHE A 79 7.14 -0.15 -10.09
C PHE A 79 7.83 1.21 -10.18
N ILE A 80 7.11 2.25 -9.75
CA ILE A 80 7.65 3.58 -9.47
C ILE A 80 8.04 3.64 -7.99
N VAL A 81 9.26 4.05 -7.69
CA VAL A 81 9.81 4.03 -6.34
C VAL A 81 9.91 5.42 -5.75
N PHE A 82 9.46 5.56 -4.50
CA PHE A 82 9.61 6.76 -3.68
C PHE A 82 10.55 6.46 -2.52
N ASN A 83 11.76 7.01 -2.57
CA ASN A 83 12.76 6.86 -1.53
C ASN A 83 12.60 7.97 -0.49
N GLU A 84 11.86 7.70 0.59
CA GLU A 84 11.51 8.70 1.61
C GLU A 84 12.51 8.71 2.76
N VAL A 85 12.82 9.92 3.24
CA VAL A 85 13.94 10.14 4.18
C VAL A 85 13.79 9.42 5.52
N ASN A 86 12.56 9.12 5.96
CA ASN A 86 12.22 8.45 7.22
C ASN A 86 10.82 7.83 7.18
N GLU A 87 10.43 7.16 8.28
CA GLU A 87 9.11 6.52 8.41
C GLU A 87 7.94 7.51 8.30
N LEU A 88 8.07 8.72 8.88
CA LEU A 88 7.04 9.75 8.81
C LEU A 88 6.76 10.18 7.37
N ALA A 89 7.81 10.46 6.59
CA ALA A 89 7.69 10.84 5.19
C ALA A 89 7.11 9.69 4.35
N LEU A 90 7.47 8.44 4.66
CA LEU A 90 6.88 7.26 4.04
C LEU A 90 5.36 7.16 4.28
N ILE A 91 4.90 7.31 5.52
CA ILE A 91 3.47 7.25 5.86
C ILE A 91 2.72 8.42 5.23
N GLN A 92 3.28 9.63 5.28
CA GLN A 92 2.69 10.81 4.65
C GLN A 92 2.55 10.61 3.15
N LYS A 93 3.59 10.10 2.48
CA LYS A 93 3.57 9.83 1.03
C LYS A 93 2.48 8.82 0.66
N PHE A 94 2.29 7.78 1.48
CA PHE A 94 1.22 6.80 1.28
C PHE A 94 -0.17 7.43 1.40
N PHE A 95 -0.41 8.23 2.45
CA PHE A 95 -1.68 8.91 2.65
C PHE A 95 -1.96 9.98 1.61
N ASP A 96 -0.97 10.78 1.22
CA ASP A 96 -1.11 11.77 0.15
C ASP A 96 -1.54 11.11 -1.16
N HIS A 97 -0.90 9.99 -1.52
CA HIS A 97 -1.25 9.29 -2.75
C HIS A 97 -2.65 8.65 -2.69
N ILE A 98 -3.06 8.11 -1.54
CA ILE A 98 -4.43 7.67 -1.30
C ILE A 98 -5.43 8.81 -1.50
N MET A 99 -5.13 9.99 -0.97
CA MET A 99 -6.01 11.16 -1.03
C MET A 99 -6.10 11.75 -2.45
N ASP A 100 -5.03 11.65 -3.23
CA ASP A 100 -4.98 12.05 -4.63
C ASP A 100 -5.80 11.10 -5.51
N VAL A 101 -5.58 9.79 -5.36
CA VAL A 101 -6.19 8.74 -6.20
C VAL A 101 -7.64 8.45 -5.80
N LYS A 102 -7.96 8.54 -4.51
CA LYS A 102 -9.29 8.25 -3.94
C LYS A 102 -9.78 6.84 -4.31
N PRO A 103 -9.04 5.79 -3.91
CA PRO A 103 -9.43 4.42 -4.21
C PRO A 103 -10.79 4.08 -3.61
N HIS A 104 -11.57 3.28 -4.33
CA HIS A 104 -12.89 2.83 -3.88
C HIS A 104 -12.78 1.53 -3.09
N ILE A 105 -11.76 0.73 -3.39
CA ILE A 105 -11.51 -0.59 -2.80
C ILE A 105 -10.07 -0.65 -2.33
N PHE A 106 -9.89 -1.03 -1.06
CA PHE A 106 -8.60 -1.42 -0.51
C PHE A 106 -8.53 -2.94 -0.43
N VAL A 107 -7.40 -3.50 -0.87
CA VAL A 107 -7.11 -4.93 -0.80
C VAL A 107 -5.80 -5.13 -0.03
N THR A 108 -5.80 -6.12 0.85
CA THR A 108 -4.64 -6.55 1.62
C THR A 108 -4.70 -8.06 1.77
N TYR A 109 -3.62 -8.68 2.24
CA TYR A 109 -3.64 -10.07 2.69
C TYR A 109 -3.40 -10.13 4.19
N ASN A 110 -4.43 -10.50 4.96
CA ASN A 110 -4.41 -10.46 6.43
C ASN A 110 -4.25 -9.05 7.05
N GLY A 111 -4.55 -7.99 6.28
CA GLY A 111 -4.32 -6.61 6.72
C GLY A 111 -5.15 -6.16 7.92
N ASP A 112 -6.32 -6.74 8.14
CA ASP A 112 -7.13 -6.45 9.34
C ASP A 112 -6.41 -6.84 10.66
N PHE A 113 -5.50 -7.81 10.60
CA PHE A 113 -4.78 -8.33 11.77
C PHE A 113 -3.31 -7.92 11.83
N PHE A 114 -2.78 -7.33 10.75
CA PHE A 114 -1.38 -6.94 10.68
C PHE A 114 -1.22 -5.54 10.08
N ASP A 115 -1.40 -5.38 8.76
CA ASP A 115 -1.05 -4.14 8.05
C ASP A 115 -1.74 -2.90 8.62
N TRP A 116 -3.08 -2.92 8.75
CA TRP A 116 -3.84 -1.76 9.20
C TRP A 116 -3.55 -1.38 10.66
N PRO A 117 -3.61 -2.31 11.64
CA PRO A 117 -3.23 -1.99 13.01
C PRO A 117 -1.80 -1.47 13.15
N PHE A 118 -0.86 -1.98 12.34
CA PHE A 118 0.52 -1.52 12.36
C PHE A 118 0.61 -0.10 11.81
N VAL A 119 0.06 0.17 10.62
CA VAL A 119 0.02 1.52 10.02
C VAL A 119 -0.66 2.53 10.93
N GLU A 120 -1.81 2.19 11.53
CA GLU A 120 -2.53 3.04 12.48
C GLU A 120 -1.65 3.40 13.69
N ALA A 121 -0.98 2.42 14.30
CA ALA A 121 -0.13 2.65 15.45
C ALA A 121 1.11 3.51 15.13
N ARG A 122 1.68 3.37 13.92
CA ARG A 122 2.83 4.17 13.48
C ARG A 122 2.46 5.58 13.02
N ALA A 123 1.19 5.80 12.66
CA ALA A 123 0.67 7.10 12.23
C ALA A 123 0.16 7.99 13.39
N ALA A 124 0.02 7.43 14.60
CA ALA A 124 -0.48 8.11 15.80
C ALA A 124 0.58 8.99 16.48
#